data_AF-A0A6F9CR36-F1
#
_entry.id   AF-A0A6F9CR36-F1
#
_cell.length_a   1.000
_cell.length_b   1.000
_cell.length_c   1.000
_cell.angle_alpha   90.00
_cell.angle_beta   90.00
_cell.angle_gamma   90.00
#
_symmetry.space_group_name_H-M   'P 1'
#
loop_
_entity.id
_entity.type
_entity.pdbx_description
1 polymer ?
#
loop_
_entity_poly.entity_id
_entity_poly.type
_entity_poly.pdbx_seq_one_letter_code
_entity_poly.pdbx_strand_id
1 'polypeptide(L)'
;MANDRLRALEEVENQIATILQCAGNIVLELSKDKHNASFLDRQLSQFTGSVNRVETELSSQIRYLTQVATGQPHEGSTYSARKDCQMALNRAEYARVKLGELGRTCEVMLDPQP
;
A
#
# COMPACT_ATOMS: atom_id res chain seq x y z
N MET A 1 4.13 7.51 3.37
CA MET A 1 3.58 6.44 2.50
C MET A 1 2.07 6.58 2.26
N ALA A 2 1.19 6.47 3.25
CA ALA A 2 -0.26 6.64 3.01
C ALA A 2 -0.61 8.06 2.51
N ASN A 3 -0.01 9.07 3.13
CA ASN A 3 -0.19 10.48 2.74
C ASN A 3 0.33 10.76 1.31
N ASP A 4 1.49 10.21 0.95
CA ASP A 4 2.06 10.36 -0.40
C ASP A 4 1.16 9.71 -1.48
N ARG A 5 0.51 8.58 -1.16
CA ARG A 5 -0.44 7.93 -2.07
C ARG A 5 -1.75 8.69 -2.19
N LEU A 6 -2.24 9.29 -1.10
CA LEU A 6 -3.40 10.18 -1.16
C LEU A 6 -3.12 11.40 -2.04
N ARG A 7 -1.92 12.00 -1.90
CA ARG A 7 -1.49 13.10 -2.77
C ARG A 7 -1.40 12.67 -4.24
N ALA A 8 -0.90 11.47 -4.52
CA ALA A 8 -0.86 10.95 -5.89
C ALA A 8 -2.27 10.77 -6.49
N LEU A 9 -3.26 10.37 -5.69
CA LEU A 9 -4.65 10.28 -6.13
C LEU A 9 -5.27 11.66 -6.38
N GLU A 10 -4.95 12.67 -5.56
CA GLU A 10 -5.36 14.05 -5.81
C GLU A 10 -4.74 14.59 -7.12
N GLU A 11 -3.49 14.24 -7.43
CA GLU A 11 -2.87 14.55 -8.72
C GLU A 11 -3.61 13.86 -9.89
N VAL A 12 -4.06 12.62 -9.71
CA VAL A 12 -4.90 11.91 -10.70
C VAL A 12 -6.22 12.63 -10.93
N GLU A 13 -6.91 13.09 -9.89
CA GLU A 13 -8.16 13.85 -10.01
C GLU A 13 -7.95 15.15 -10.82
N ASN A 14 -6.85 15.87 -10.55
CA ASN A 14 -6.48 17.05 -11.32
C ASN A 14 -6.18 16.75 -12.80
N GLN A 15 -5.58 15.59 -13.11
CA GLN A 15 -5.40 15.14 -14.49
C GLN A 15 -6.74 14.81 -15.16
N ILE A 16 -7.69 14.21 -14.45
CA ILE A 16 -9.04 13.95 -14.98
C ILE A 16 -9.76 15.25 -15.34
N ALA A 17 -9.67 16.27 -14.48
CA ALA A 17 -10.20 17.60 -14.80
C ALA A 17 -9.56 18.17 -16.08
N THR A 18 -8.25 17.99 -16.24
CA THR A 18 -7.51 18.41 -17.45
C THR A 18 -8.01 17.66 -18.70
N ILE A 19 -8.24 16.35 -18.61
CA ILE A 19 -8.78 15.52 -19.70
C ILE A 19 -10.13 16.06 -20.16
N LEU A 20 -11.04 16.35 -19.21
CA LEU A 20 -12.36 16.90 -19.51
C LEU A 20 -12.27 18.28 -20.17
N GLN A 21 -11.36 19.15 -19.68
CA GLN A 21 -11.15 20.46 -20.27
C GLN A 21 -10.61 20.36 -21.70
N CYS A 22 -9.61 19.51 -21.96
CA CYS A 22 -9.07 19.31 -23.30
C CYS A 22 -10.14 18.75 -24.24
N ALA A 23 -10.94 17.78 -23.81
CA ALA A 23 -12.05 17.23 -24.59
C ALA A 23 -13.08 18.31 -24.95
N GLY A 24 -13.49 19.13 -23.97
CA GLY A 24 -14.40 20.26 -24.21
C GLY A 24 -13.84 21.27 -25.21
N ASN A 25 -12.56 21.61 -25.09
CA ASN A 25 -11.88 22.50 -26.03
C ASN A 25 -11.82 21.93 -27.46
N ILE A 26 -11.56 20.63 -27.59
CA ILE A 26 -11.52 19.93 -28.89
C ILE A 26 -12.89 19.97 -29.55
N VAL A 27 -13.95 19.59 -28.82
CA VAL A 27 -15.33 19.59 -29.34
C VAL A 27 -15.76 21.00 -29.74
N LEU A 28 -15.47 22.01 -28.92
CA LEU A 28 -15.80 23.41 -29.20
C LEU A 28 -15.03 23.95 -30.42
N GLU A 29 -13.78 23.56 -30.60
CA GLU A 29 -13.02 23.96 -31.77
C GLU A 29 -13.61 23.29 -33.02
N LEU A 30 -13.92 21.99 -32.97
CA LEU A 30 -14.52 21.22 -34.06
C LEU A 30 -15.90 21.73 -34.49
N SER A 31 -16.65 22.41 -33.61
CA SER A 31 -17.95 22.99 -33.94
C SER A 31 -17.87 24.30 -34.76
N LYS A 32 -16.68 24.85 -34.98
CA LYS A 32 -16.49 26.07 -35.78
C LYS A 32 -16.50 25.74 -37.28
N ASP A 33 -16.88 26.71 -38.12
CA ASP A 33 -16.83 26.55 -39.59
C ASP A 33 -15.39 26.41 -40.11
N LYS A 34 -14.42 27.03 -39.41
CA LYS A 34 -12.99 26.93 -39.71
C LYS A 34 -12.20 26.59 -38.45
N HIS A 35 -11.58 25.42 -38.46
CA HIS A 35 -10.83 24.87 -37.33
C HIS A 35 -9.37 25.33 -37.31
N ASN A 36 -8.82 25.54 -36.12
CA ASN A 36 -7.40 25.72 -35.91
C ASN A 36 -6.69 24.38 -35.65
N ALA A 37 -6.09 23.81 -36.69
CA ALA A 37 -5.38 22.53 -36.62
C ALA A 37 -4.26 22.51 -35.55
N SER A 38 -3.46 23.57 -35.46
CA SER A 38 -2.37 23.64 -34.47
C SER A 38 -2.89 23.65 -33.03
N PHE A 39 -4.02 24.31 -32.78
CA PHE A 39 -4.67 24.27 -31.47
C PHE A 39 -5.22 22.87 -31.15
N LEU A 40 -5.88 22.22 -32.12
CA LEU A 40 -6.38 20.85 -31.98
C LEU A 40 -5.26 19.86 -31.64
N ASP A 41 -4.15 19.90 -32.38
CA ASP A 41 -3.00 19.01 -32.14
C ASP A 41 -2.43 19.17 -30.73
N ARG A 42 -2.35 20.43 -30.24
CA ARG A 42 -1.90 20.70 -28.87
C ARG A 42 -2.88 20.15 -27.83
N GLN A 43 -4.19 20.39 -28.00
CA GLN A 43 -5.20 19.87 -27.08
C GLN A 43 -5.23 18.33 -27.09
N LEU A 44 -5.09 17.70 -28.26
CA LEU A 44 -5.07 16.25 -28.41
C LEU A 44 -3.83 15.63 -27.78
N SER A 45 -2.66 16.27 -27.94
CA SER A 45 -1.41 15.85 -27.30
C SER A 45 -1.52 15.91 -25.77
N GLN A 46 -2.09 17.01 -25.24
CA GLN A 46 -2.32 17.16 -23.81
C GLN A 46 -3.34 16.15 -23.27
N PHE A 47 -4.46 15.96 -23.97
CA PHE A 47 -5.49 14.97 -23.65
C PHE A 47 -4.90 13.57 -23.54
N THR A 48 -4.18 13.13 -24.58
CA THR A 48 -3.58 11.79 -24.64
C THR A 48 -2.53 11.62 -23.54
N GLY A 49 -1.70 12.64 -23.32
CA GLY A 49 -0.70 12.63 -22.25
C GLY A 49 -1.32 12.51 -20.86
N SER A 50 -2.40 13.24 -20.58
CA SER A 50 -3.11 13.15 -19.30
C SER A 50 -3.83 11.81 -19.13
N VAL A 51 -4.46 11.26 -20.17
CA VAL A 51 -5.07 9.92 -20.13
C VAL A 51 -4.03 8.85 -19.78
N ASN A 52 -2.88 8.86 -20.46
CA ASN A 52 -1.80 7.90 -20.20
C ASN A 52 -1.27 7.98 -18.76
N ARG A 53 -1.17 9.20 -18.20
CA ARG A 53 -0.77 9.39 -16.81
C ARG A 53 -1.80 8.83 -15.83
N VAL A 54 -3.09 9.13 -16.04
CA VAL A 54 -4.17 8.61 -15.21
C VAL A 54 -4.18 7.08 -15.24
N GLU A 55 -4.08 6.47 -16.41
CA GLU A 55 -4.03 5.02 -16.58
C GLU A 55 -2.83 4.39 -15.84
N THR A 56 -1.65 4.97 -16.02
CA THR A 56 -0.40 4.47 -15.41
C THR A 56 -0.47 4.53 -13.88
N GLU A 57 -0.91 5.67 -13.33
CA GLU A 57 -0.96 5.89 -11.89
C GLU A 57 -2.05 5.05 -11.24
N LEU A 58 -3.27 5.00 -11.80
CA LEU A 58 -4.33 4.12 -11.29
C LEU A 58 -3.92 2.65 -11.34
N SER A 59 -3.25 2.22 -12.42
CA SER A 59 -2.71 0.85 -12.51
C SER A 59 -1.64 0.57 -11.46
N SER A 60 -0.83 1.56 -11.10
CA SER A 60 0.14 1.46 -10.00
C SER A 60 -0.57 1.32 -8.65
N GLN A 61 -1.60 2.12 -8.39
CA GLN A 61 -2.39 2.05 -7.16
C GLN A 61 -3.15 0.74 -7.03
N ILE A 62 -3.76 0.23 -8.11
CA ILE A 62 -4.43 -1.09 -8.14
C ILE A 62 -3.44 -2.22 -7.86
N ARG A 63 -2.25 -2.19 -8.49
CA ARG A 63 -1.19 -3.18 -8.22
C ARG A 63 -0.77 -3.16 -6.76
N TYR A 64 -0.58 -1.97 -6.19
CA TYR A 64 -0.26 -1.83 -4.77
C TYR A 64 -1.38 -2.37 -3.87
N LEU A 65 -2.63 -1.96 -4.10
CA LEU A 65 -3.78 -2.44 -3.34
C LEU A 65 -3.90 -3.96 -3.43
N THR A 66 -3.72 -4.54 -4.61
CA THR A 66 -3.67 -5.99 -4.80
C THR A 66 -2.55 -6.62 -3.97
N GLN A 67 -1.35 -6.05 -3.98
CA GLN A 67 -0.21 -6.55 -3.20
C GLN A 67 -0.48 -6.51 -1.69
N VAL A 68 -1.03 -5.41 -1.17
CA VAL A 68 -1.29 -5.29 0.28
C VAL A 68 -2.56 -6.02 0.73
N ALA A 69 -3.59 -6.11 -0.11
CA ALA A 69 -4.86 -6.76 0.22
C ALA A 69 -4.80 -8.30 0.11
N THR A 70 -3.92 -8.85 -0.73
CA THR A 70 -3.70 -10.31 -0.84
C THR A 70 -2.80 -10.88 0.25
N GLY A 71 -2.37 -10.06 1.22
CA GLY A 71 -1.54 -10.51 2.33
C GLY A 71 -0.11 -10.88 1.95
N GLN A 72 0.38 -10.48 0.75
CA GLN A 72 1.80 -10.50 0.46
C GLN A 72 2.46 -9.37 1.26
N PRO A 73 3.20 -9.71 2.32
CA PRO A 73 3.47 -8.80 3.43
C PRO A 73 4.57 -7.82 2.98
N HIS A 74 4.44 -6.50 3.07
CA HIS A 74 4.72 -5.71 4.28
C HIS A 74 5.23 -6.49 5.52
N GLU A 75 6.09 -7.47 5.28
CA GLU A 75 6.78 -8.28 6.29
C GLU A 75 7.86 -7.47 7.04
N GLY A 76 8.15 -6.24 6.61
CA GLY A 76 9.15 -5.38 7.23
C GLY A 76 8.56 -4.48 8.31
N SER A 77 8.18 -5.05 9.46
CA SER A 77 8.21 -4.44 10.82
C SER A 77 7.10 -4.96 11.74
N THR A 78 5.83 -4.86 11.36
CA THR A 78 4.72 -5.12 12.31
C THR A 78 4.40 -6.61 12.47
N TYR A 79 4.42 -7.40 11.40
CA TYR A 79 4.25 -8.85 11.50
C TYR A 79 5.48 -9.50 12.14
N SER A 80 6.69 -9.10 11.72
CA SER A 80 7.94 -9.55 12.36
C SER A 80 7.94 -9.23 13.85
N ALA A 81 7.67 -7.98 14.25
CA ALA A 81 7.65 -7.60 15.68
C ALA A 81 6.60 -8.37 16.48
N ARG A 82 5.39 -8.60 15.93
CA ARG A 82 4.38 -9.43 16.60
C ARG A 82 4.80 -10.89 16.72
N LYS A 83 5.39 -11.46 15.67
CA LYS A 83 5.89 -12.84 15.67
C LYS A 83 7.07 -13.00 16.64
N ASP A 84 7.99 -12.05 16.66
CA ASP A 84 9.13 -12.01 17.57
C ASP A 84 8.66 -11.90 19.03
N CYS A 85 7.67 -11.04 19.30
CA CYS A 85 7.02 -10.95 20.61
C CYS A 85 6.34 -12.27 21.01
N GLN A 86 5.58 -12.90 20.09
CA GLN A 86 4.93 -14.18 20.35
C GLN A 86 5.96 -15.30 20.63
N MET A 87 7.06 -15.35 19.88
CA MET A 87 8.14 -16.30 20.13
C MET A 87 8.84 -16.04 21.46
N ALA A 88 9.08 -14.79 21.82
CA ALA A 88 9.64 -14.42 23.12
C ALA A 88 8.72 -14.86 24.27
N LEU A 89 7.41 -14.68 24.12
CA LEU A 89 6.41 -15.13 25.10
C LEU A 89 6.42 -16.66 25.25
N ASN A 90 6.44 -17.40 24.14
CA ASN A 90 6.52 -18.86 24.16
C ASN A 90 7.80 -19.36 24.84
N ARG A 91 8.94 -18.69 24.60
CA ARG A 91 10.23 -19.01 25.26
C ARG A 91 10.17 -18.73 26.76
N ALA A 92 9.58 -17.62 27.17
CA ALA A 92 9.42 -17.27 28.58
C ALA A 92 8.52 -18.28 29.31
N GLU A 93 7.40 -18.68 28.69
CA GLU A 93 6.53 -19.74 29.23
C GLU A 93 7.25 -21.08 29.35
N TYR A 94 8.01 -21.47 28.34
CA TYR A 94 8.81 -22.69 28.39
C TYR A 94 9.85 -22.66 29.52
N ALA A 95 10.56 -21.54 29.69
CA ALA A 95 11.51 -21.35 30.78
C ALA A 95 10.82 -21.44 32.16
N ARG A 96 9.64 -20.81 32.30
CA ARG A 96 8.83 -20.89 33.52
C ARG A 96 8.48 -22.33 33.88
N VAL A 97 8.03 -23.12 32.90
CA VAL A 97 7.70 -24.55 33.09
C VAL A 97 8.94 -25.32 33.54
N LYS A 98 10.08 -25.15 32.85
CA LYS A 98 11.32 -25.86 33.17
C LYS A 98 11.88 -25.50 34.55
N LEU A 99 11.81 -24.24 34.95
CA LEU A 99 12.18 -23.82 36.29
C LEU A 99 11.25 -24.41 37.36
N GLY A 100 9.95 -24.51 37.09
CA GLY A 100 9.01 -25.17 38.00
C GLY A 100 9.21 -26.69 38.13
N GLU A 101 9.66 -27.36 37.07
CA GLU A 101 10.09 -28.77 37.12
C GLU A 101 11.38 -28.93 37.97
N LEU A 102 12.35 -28.04 37.77
CA LEU A 102 13.60 -28.06 38.53
C LEU A 102 13.36 -27.78 40.02
N GLY A 103 12.55 -26.77 40.36
CA GLY A 103 12.20 -26.44 41.74
C GLY A 103 11.60 -27.63 42.49
N ARG A 104 10.62 -28.31 41.88
CA ARG A 104 10.04 -29.55 42.43
C ARG A 104 11.08 -30.65 42.61
N THR A 105 12.01 -30.79 41.68
CA THR A 105 13.09 -31.79 41.79
C THR A 105 14.02 -31.48 42.96
N CYS A 106 14.39 -30.21 43.14
CA CYS A 106 15.21 -29.77 44.27
C CYS A 106 14.51 -30.00 45.60
N GLU A 107 13.21 -29.70 45.71
CA GLU A 107 12.40 -29.97 46.91
C GLU A 107 12.43 -31.45 47.28
N VAL A 108 12.21 -32.35 46.31
CA VAL A 108 12.29 -33.81 46.52
C VAL A 108 13.68 -34.26 46.96
N MET A 109 14.74 -33.63 46.45
CA MET A 109 16.12 -33.98 46.85
C MET A 109 16.50 -33.44 48.24
N LEU A 110 15.87 -32.36 48.69
CA LEU A 110 16.15 -31.71 49.98
C LEU A 110 15.35 -32.30 51.14
N ASP A 111 14.16 -32.86 50.88
CA ASP A 111 13.41 -33.71 51.81
C ASP A 111 13.49 -35.19 51.36
N PRO A 112 14.61 -35.89 51.62
CA PRO A 112 14.65 -37.33 51.41
C PRO A 112 13.62 -37.96 52.35
N GLN A 113 12.54 -38.51 51.80
CA GLN A 113 11.61 -39.35 52.58
C GLN A 113 12.42 -40.46 53.28
N PRO A 114 12.15 -40.74 54.58
CA PRO A 114 12.83 -41.80 55.32
C PRO A 114 12.55 -43.19 54.76
#